data_AF-A0A6G3U325-F1
#
_entry.id   AF-A0A6G3U325-F1
#
_cell.length_a   1.000
_cell.length_b   1.000
_cell.length_c   1.000
_cell.angle_alpha   90.00
_cell.angle_beta   90.00
_cell.angle_gamma   90.00
#
_symmetry.space_group_name_H-M   'P 1'
#
loop_
_entity.id
_entity.type
_entity.pdbx_description
1 polymer ?
#
loop_
_entity_poly.entity_id
_entity_poly.type
_entity_poly.pdbx_seq_one_letter_code
_entity_poly.pdbx_strand_id
1 'polypeptide(L)'
;MVIDRHDDVIHTHTALAAHHPPSGRITLHPGPGTTSETGLAHDLLAALEKPPLLPGRFPGGRQPAWEAATAWITALPVTRLIVLRAHRLTARRAMRLLQLRTLTGIHLILVCHRPHLPTALHQALQAADHIITTDFQTARRHYYGATAPVPLPADQPGRPSSRWLTLPALDRLVSYDSPSPCAAPCTPPPIVWRHRPPPTPLTLYAAQQVAHRLHGVTAHPRLAATVAAALITGASLQQLATARPRDYDDAAATLALHDRARYTDGCAAYPVPPWAGVFLRAAACFARLVSGEDHELFATPGGRALLLRVAETARLRPSQPPVARRQGPAGRVEWDWRERQEANRYEAMLAVRTRHSRR
;
A
#
# COMPACT_ATOMS: atom_id res chain seq x y z
N MET A 1 26.34 10.59 9.49
CA MET A 1 27.33 9.79 8.75
C MET A 1 28.19 9.04 9.74
N VAL A 2 28.38 7.73 9.54
CA VAL A 2 29.23 6.88 10.37
C VAL A 2 30.41 6.40 9.53
N ILE A 3 31.64 6.64 9.99
CA ILE A 3 32.87 6.16 9.36
C ILE A 3 33.37 4.96 10.16
N ASP A 4 33.24 3.79 9.57
CA ASP A 4 33.81 2.54 10.06
C ASP A 4 35.13 2.31 9.31
N ARG A 5 36.26 2.59 9.97
CA ARG A 5 37.56 2.66 9.31
C ARG A 5 38.09 1.28 8.91
N HIS A 6 37.72 0.24 9.65
CA HIS A 6 38.29 -1.11 9.52
C HIS A 6 37.30 -2.13 8.94
N ASP A 7 36.10 -1.69 8.52
CA ASP A 7 35.01 -2.59 8.15
C ASP A 7 34.67 -3.56 9.29
N ASP A 8 34.59 -2.99 10.51
CA ASP A 8 34.33 -3.74 11.72
C ASP A 8 32.93 -4.36 11.67
N VAL A 9 32.87 -5.69 11.73
CA VAL A 9 31.63 -6.48 11.67
C VAL A 9 30.59 -6.01 12.69
N ILE A 10 31.03 -5.44 13.81
CA ILE A 10 30.16 -4.89 14.86
C ILE A 10 29.23 -3.78 14.34
N HIS A 11 29.68 -2.90 13.44
CA HIS A 11 28.84 -1.85 12.86
C HIS A 11 27.73 -2.46 12.01
N THR A 12 28.08 -3.40 11.15
CA THR A 12 27.15 -4.11 10.27
C THR A 12 26.12 -4.90 11.08
N HIS A 13 26.58 -5.73 12.02
CA HIS A 13 25.70 -6.56 12.85
C HIS A 13 24.75 -5.70 13.70
N THR A 14 25.25 -4.62 14.30
CA THR A 14 24.42 -3.74 15.14
C THR A 14 23.38 -2.97 14.32
N ALA A 15 23.75 -2.50 13.12
CA ALA A 15 22.81 -1.84 12.22
C ALA A 15 21.74 -2.82 11.70
N LEU A 16 22.12 -4.06 11.35
CA LEU A 16 21.16 -5.10 10.98
C LEU A 16 20.24 -5.45 12.14
N ALA A 17 20.77 -5.59 13.36
CA ALA A 17 19.97 -5.84 14.56
C ALA A 17 19.02 -4.67 14.92
N ALA A 18 19.36 -3.44 14.51
CA ALA A 18 18.48 -2.28 14.70
C ALA A 18 17.28 -2.26 13.74
N HIS A 19 17.31 -3.06 12.66
CA HIS A 19 16.20 -3.21 11.71
C HIS A 19 14.97 -3.71 12.45
N HIS A 20 13.95 -2.87 12.53
CA HIS A 20 12.69 -3.17 13.20
C HIS A 20 11.59 -2.26 12.64
N PRO A 21 10.96 -2.64 11.51
CA PRO A 21 9.94 -1.83 10.85
C PRO A 21 8.78 -1.41 11.76
N PRO A 22 8.27 -2.24 12.71
CA PRO A 22 7.22 -1.83 13.64
C PRO A 22 7.62 -0.66 14.56
N SER A 23 8.91 -0.48 14.84
CA SER A 23 9.43 0.69 15.59
C SER A 23 9.92 1.82 14.69
N GLY A 24 9.62 1.77 13.39
CA GLY A 24 9.99 2.81 12.44
C GLY A 24 11.46 2.80 12.03
N ARG A 25 12.20 1.70 12.24
CA ARG A 25 13.61 1.58 11.90
C ARG A 25 13.79 0.59 10.77
N ILE A 26 14.34 1.03 9.65
CA ILE A 26 14.71 0.15 8.54
C ILE A 26 16.21 0.25 8.27
N THR A 27 16.82 -0.91 8.09
CA THR A 27 18.21 -1.04 7.64
C THR A 27 18.25 -1.58 6.23
N LEU A 28 18.88 -0.83 5.36
CA LEU A 28 19.11 -1.11 3.96
C LEU A 28 20.55 -1.62 3.78
N HIS A 29 20.70 -2.80 3.21
CA HIS A 29 21.98 -3.31 2.74
C HIS A 29 21.94 -3.36 1.21
N PRO A 30 22.44 -2.33 0.50
CA PRO A 30 22.36 -2.28 -0.96
C PRO A 30 22.97 -3.54 -1.59
N GLY A 31 22.23 -4.16 -2.51
CA GLY A 31 22.63 -5.40 -3.17
C GLY A 31 23.99 -5.24 -3.87
N PRO A 32 24.87 -6.26 -3.82
CA PRO A 32 26.16 -6.19 -4.51
C PRO A 32 25.96 -6.08 -6.03
N GLY A 33 26.76 -5.26 -6.69
CA GLY A 33 26.85 -5.23 -8.16
C GLY A 33 25.72 -4.47 -8.88
N THR A 34 24.66 -4.02 -8.19
CA THR A 34 23.64 -3.18 -8.83
C THR A 34 24.06 -1.72 -8.75
N THR A 35 24.28 -1.07 -9.89
CA THR A 35 24.58 0.36 -9.94
C THR A 35 23.36 1.25 -10.16
N SER A 36 22.19 0.63 -10.37
CA SER A 36 20.96 1.29 -10.78
C SER A 36 20.15 1.86 -9.60
N GLU A 37 19.43 2.93 -9.86
CA GLU A 37 18.46 3.51 -8.90
C GLU A 37 17.27 2.58 -8.67
N THR A 38 16.87 1.84 -9.71
CA THR A 38 15.81 0.83 -9.62
C THR A 38 16.20 -0.31 -8.67
N GLY A 39 17.45 -0.79 -8.71
CA GLY A 39 17.95 -1.78 -7.76
C GLY A 39 17.86 -1.28 -6.32
N LEU A 40 18.29 -0.04 -6.07
CA LEU A 40 18.19 0.58 -4.74
C LEU A 40 16.73 0.72 -4.26
N ALA A 41 15.80 1.04 -5.16
CA ALA A 41 14.37 1.10 -4.83
C ALA A 41 13.82 -0.28 -4.43
N HIS A 42 14.23 -1.36 -5.11
CA HIS A 42 13.84 -2.71 -4.74
C HIS A 42 14.44 -3.13 -3.40
N ASP A 43 15.69 -2.75 -3.11
CA ASP A 43 16.29 -2.98 -1.80
C ASP A 43 15.52 -2.24 -0.69
N LEU A 44 15.05 -1.01 -0.95
CA LEU A 44 14.18 -0.26 -0.03
C LEU A 44 12.83 -0.95 0.19
N LEU A 45 12.19 -1.44 -0.88
CA LEU A 45 10.95 -2.22 -0.78
C LEU A 45 11.17 -3.49 0.06
N ALA A 46 12.27 -4.21 -0.17
CA ALA A 46 12.61 -5.39 0.62
C ALA A 46 12.83 -5.04 2.11
N ALA A 47 13.51 -3.92 2.41
CA ALA A 47 13.69 -3.44 3.78
C ALA A 47 12.37 -2.99 4.46
N LEU A 48 11.32 -2.73 3.69
CA LEU A 48 9.96 -2.44 4.17
C LEU A 48 9.08 -3.69 4.24
N GLU A 49 9.67 -4.88 4.04
CA GLU A 49 8.98 -6.17 3.96
C GLU A 49 7.95 -6.22 2.82
N LYS A 50 8.21 -5.48 1.74
CA LYS A 50 7.38 -5.47 0.53
C LYS A 50 7.91 -6.46 -0.50
N PRO A 51 7.03 -7.08 -1.32
CA PRO A 51 7.47 -7.91 -2.42
C PRO A 51 8.23 -7.07 -3.46
N PRO A 52 9.18 -7.66 -4.20
CA PRO A 52 10.10 -6.90 -5.02
C PRO A 52 9.45 -6.28 -6.28
N LEU A 53 8.30 -6.77 -6.73
CA LEU A 53 7.71 -6.37 -8.02
C LEU A 53 6.41 -5.59 -7.85
N LEU A 54 6.25 -4.55 -8.66
CA LEU A 54 4.98 -3.88 -8.85
C LEU A 54 4.29 -4.46 -10.08
N PRO A 55 3.17 -5.20 -9.93
CA PRO A 55 2.43 -5.70 -11.07
C PRO A 55 1.73 -4.54 -11.79
N GLY A 56 1.75 -4.54 -13.11
CA GLY A 56 1.10 -3.48 -13.89
C GLY A 56 1.77 -3.22 -15.23
N ARG A 57 1.10 -2.42 -16.07
CA ARG A 57 1.73 -1.76 -17.21
C ARG A 57 2.03 -0.33 -16.79
N PHE A 58 3.26 0.11 -17.00
CA PHE A 58 3.70 1.45 -16.65
C PHE A 58 4.12 2.22 -17.91
N PRO A 59 3.84 3.53 -17.99
CA PRO A 59 4.33 4.37 -19.07
C PRO A 59 5.85 4.22 -19.24
N GLY A 60 6.32 4.03 -20.48
CA GLY A 60 7.75 3.82 -20.76
C GLY A 60 8.32 2.48 -20.26
N GLY A 61 7.50 1.55 -19.78
CA GLY A 61 7.91 0.20 -19.37
C GLY A 61 8.72 0.13 -18.07
N ARG A 62 8.96 1.26 -17.38
CA ARG A 62 9.72 1.31 -16.14
C ARG A 62 8.79 1.25 -14.92
N GLN A 63 9.05 0.33 -14.01
CA GLN A 63 8.32 0.27 -12.74
C GLN A 63 8.66 1.50 -11.87
N PRO A 64 7.66 2.20 -11.29
CA PRO A 64 7.84 3.31 -10.37
C PRO A 64 8.19 2.81 -8.96
N ALA A 65 9.22 1.97 -8.86
CA ALA A 65 9.61 1.30 -7.61
C ALA A 65 10.10 2.32 -6.57
N TRP A 66 10.76 3.40 -7.01
CA TRP A 66 11.24 4.45 -6.11
C TRP A 66 10.08 5.22 -5.49
N GLU A 67 9.09 5.57 -6.31
CA GLU A 67 7.89 6.28 -5.88
C GLU A 67 7.06 5.40 -4.94
N ALA A 68 6.99 4.09 -5.21
CA ALA A 68 6.35 3.14 -4.32
C ALA A 68 7.06 3.03 -2.96
N ALA A 69 8.39 2.89 -2.95
CA ALA A 69 9.18 2.84 -1.71
C ALA A 69 9.01 4.14 -0.90
N THR A 70 9.10 5.28 -1.57
CA THR A 70 8.88 6.61 -0.96
C THR A 70 7.49 6.69 -0.35
N ALA A 71 6.46 6.29 -1.09
CA ALA A 71 5.08 6.31 -0.61
C ALA A 71 4.85 5.44 0.61
N TRP A 72 5.47 4.26 0.68
CA TRP A 72 5.40 3.40 1.85
C TRP A 72 6.15 3.97 3.05
N ILE A 73 7.34 4.57 2.85
CA ILE A 73 8.08 5.25 3.92
C ILE A 73 7.26 6.40 4.50
N THR A 74 6.58 7.18 3.66
CA THR A 74 5.69 8.27 4.11
C THR A 74 4.47 7.76 4.87
N ALA A 75 3.89 6.62 4.44
CA ALA A 75 2.64 6.14 5.00
C ALA A 75 2.81 5.32 6.29
N LEU A 76 3.93 4.61 6.39
CA LEU A 76 4.34 3.85 7.57
C LEU A 76 5.06 4.77 8.56
N PRO A 77 5.10 4.43 9.85
CA PRO A 77 5.79 5.23 10.87
C PRO A 77 7.31 5.08 10.79
N VAL A 78 7.90 5.07 9.59
CA VAL A 78 9.35 5.00 9.40
C VAL A 78 9.94 6.34 9.80
N THR A 79 10.85 6.31 10.78
CA THR A 79 11.55 7.49 11.29
C THR A 79 13.04 7.43 11.01
N ARG A 80 13.60 6.24 10.75
CA ARG A 80 15.04 6.03 10.54
C ARG A 80 15.31 5.08 9.38
N LEU A 81 16.22 5.51 8.51
CA LEU A 81 16.79 4.69 7.44
C LEU A 81 18.31 4.59 7.63
N ILE A 82 18.79 3.38 7.91
CA ILE A 82 20.21 3.07 8.04
C ILE A 82 20.66 2.43 6.73
N VAL A 83 21.63 3.04 6.03
CA VAL A 83 22.18 2.52 4.78
C VAL A 83 23.59 2.02 5.03
N LEU A 84 23.75 0.71 4.97
CA LEU A 84 25.05 0.04 5.04
C LEU A 84 25.84 0.23 3.75
N ARG A 85 27.17 0.10 3.85
CA ARG A 85 28.07 0.19 2.68
C ARG A 85 27.84 1.44 1.83
N ALA A 86 27.61 2.58 2.49
CA ALA A 86 27.37 3.86 1.84
C ALA A 86 28.52 4.29 0.92
N HIS A 87 29.74 3.78 1.15
CA HIS A 87 30.88 4.03 0.26
C HIS A 87 30.71 3.46 -1.16
N ARG A 88 29.73 2.57 -1.38
CA ARG A 88 29.38 1.99 -2.70
C ARG A 88 28.31 2.80 -3.44
N LEU A 89 27.77 3.85 -2.82
CA LEU A 89 26.77 4.70 -3.45
C LEU A 89 27.42 5.60 -4.50
N THR A 90 26.75 5.72 -5.64
CA THR A 90 27.07 6.78 -6.61
C THR A 90 26.50 8.11 -6.13
N ALA A 91 27.03 9.24 -6.62
CA ALA A 91 26.54 10.58 -6.27
C ALA A 91 25.02 10.71 -6.50
N ARG A 92 24.52 10.17 -7.61
CA ARG A 92 23.08 10.14 -7.93
C ARG A 92 22.26 9.40 -6.87
N ARG A 93 22.71 8.24 -6.39
CA ARG A 93 21.98 7.48 -5.36
C ARG A 93 22.05 8.13 -3.98
N ALA A 94 23.20 8.70 -3.64
CA ALA A 94 23.33 9.49 -2.42
C ALA A 94 22.37 10.69 -2.45
N MET A 95 22.32 11.43 -3.56
CA MET A 95 21.37 12.53 -3.75
C MET A 95 19.92 12.06 -3.68
N ARG A 96 19.60 10.90 -4.26
CA ARG A 96 18.25 10.35 -4.25
C ARG A 96 17.80 9.95 -2.83
N LEU A 97 18.70 9.43 -2.01
CA LEU A 97 18.45 9.19 -0.57
C LEU A 97 18.30 10.48 0.23
N LEU A 98 19.07 11.53 -0.09
CA LEU A 98 18.91 12.85 0.53
C LEU A 98 17.56 13.48 0.18
N GLN A 99 17.12 13.36 -1.09
CA GLN A 99 15.78 13.77 -1.51
C GLN A 99 14.69 13.00 -0.77
N LEU A 100 14.85 11.69 -0.61
CA LEU A 100 13.94 10.87 0.19
C LEU A 100 13.86 11.38 1.64
N ARG A 101 15.00 11.70 2.27
CA ARG A 101 15.03 12.34 3.59
C ARG A 101 14.22 13.63 3.61
N THR A 102 14.41 14.51 2.64
CA THR A 102 13.68 15.79 2.57
C THR A 102 12.17 15.58 2.41
N LEU A 103 11.76 14.63 1.57
CA LEU A 103 10.35 14.34 1.30
C LEU A 103 9.62 13.66 2.48
N THR A 104 10.33 12.87 3.28
CA THR A 104 9.73 12.01 4.30
C THR A 104 10.05 12.43 5.73
N GLY A 105 11.01 13.33 5.92
CA GLY A 105 11.46 13.77 7.25
C GLY A 105 12.28 12.72 8.02
N ILE A 106 12.62 11.58 7.43
CA ILE A 106 13.34 10.50 8.13
C ILE A 106 14.77 10.90 8.50
N HIS A 107 15.28 10.31 9.58
CA HIS A 107 16.70 10.36 9.92
C HIS A 107 17.47 9.37 9.03
N LEU A 108 18.22 9.90 8.07
CA LEU A 108 19.11 9.12 7.21
C LEU A 108 20.48 8.92 7.86
N ILE A 109 20.86 7.66 8.05
CA ILE A 109 22.15 7.27 8.63
C ILE A 109 22.92 6.49 7.58
N LEU A 110 24.02 7.05 7.10
CA LEU A 110 24.90 6.41 6.13
C LEU A 110 26.11 5.80 6.85
N VAL A 111 26.41 4.52 6.61
CA VAL A 111 27.54 3.79 7.21
C VAL A 111 28.59 3.49 6.14
N CYS A 112 29.78 4.04 6.30
CA CYS A 112 30.89 3.94 5.36
C CYS A 112 32.04 3.13 5.94
N HIS A 113 32.17 1.89 5.47
CA HIS A 113 33.25 0.95 5.81
C HIS A 113 34.59 1.26 5.09
N ARG A 114 34.98 2.54 5.06
CA ARG A 114 36.24 3.02 4.49
C ARG A 114 36.79 4.10 5.42
N PRO A 115 38.12 4.22 5.57
CA PRO A 115 38.73 5.22 6.44
C PRO A 115 38.46 6.67 5.99
N HIS A 116 38.15 6.87 4.71
CA HIS A 116 37.87 8.16 4.11
C HIS A 116 36.54 8.16 3.37
N LEU A 117 35.91 9.32 3.35
CA LEU A 117 34.66 9.56 2.65
C LEU A 117 34.89 9.58 1.13
N PRO A 118 34.22 8.73 0.33
CA PRO A 118 34.35 8.79 -1.12
C PRO A 118 33.89 10.13 -1.69
N THR A 119 34.58 10.65 -2.70
CA THR A 119 34.30 11.95 -3.33
C THR A 119 32.84 12.13 -3.73
N ALA A 120 32.24 11.10 -4.34
CA ALA A 120 30.84 11.12 -4.75
C ALA A 120 29.87 11.32 -3.58
N LEU A 121 30.20 10.75 -2.41
CA LEU A 121 29.39 10.91 -1.21
C LEU A 121 29.68 12.25 -0.52
N HIS A 122 30.93 12.70 -0.52
CA HIS A 122 31.30 14.03 -0.04
C HIS A 122 30.56 15.14 -0.79
N GLN A 123 30.57 15.10 -2.12
CA GLN A 123 29.84 16.06 -2.96
C GLN A 123 28.33 16.05 -2.69
N ALA A 124 27.72 14.87 -2.57
CA ALA A 124 26.29 14.78 -2.27
C ALA A 124 25.95 15.35 -0.89
N LEU A 125 26.80 15.09 0.11
CA LEU A 125 26.61 15.57 1.48
C LEU A 125 26.80 17.09 1.64
N GLN A 126 27.43 17.79 0.68
CA GLN A 126 27.48 19.25 0.69
C GLN A 126 26.10 19.90 0.54
N ALA A 127 25.12 19.17 -0.02
CA ALA A 127 23.75 19.66 -0.17
C ALA A 127 22.88 19.49 1.09
N ALA A 128 23.44 19.00 2.21
CA ALA A 128 22.69 18.75 3.43
C ALA A 128 23.54 18.88 4.71
N ASP A 129 22.94 19.43 5.76
CA ASP A 129 23.54 19.42 7.08
C ASP A 129 23.72 17.98 7.58
N HIS A 130 24.93 17.66 8.03
CA HIS A 130 25.26 16.32 8.50
C HIS A 130 26.32 16.34 9.59
N ILE A 131 26.27 15.32 10.44
CA ILE A 131 27.28 15.05 11.48
C ILE A 131 28.05 13.80 11.08
N ILE A 132 29.37 13.81 11.30
CA ILE A 132 30.25 12.66 11.09
C ILE A 132 30.66 12.10 12.46
N THR A 133 30.53 10.79 12.65
CA THR A 133 31.07 10.09 13.82
C THR A 133 31.92 8.90 13.40
N THR A 134 33.03 8.69 14.10
CA THR A 134 33.83 7.45 14.06
C THR A 134 33.65 6.63 15.33
N ASP A 135 32.94 7.15 16.34
CA ASP A 135 32.68 6.46 17.59
C ASP A 135 31.50 5.49 17.45
N PHE A 136 31.74 4.22 17.77
CA PHE A 136 30.75 3.16 17.68
C PHE A 136 29.57 3.37 18.64
N GLN A 137 29.80 3.85 19.87
CA GLN A 137 28.68 4.04 20.82
C GLN A 137 27.74 5.15 20.38
N THR A 138 28.28 6.22 19.80
CA THR A 138 27.51 7.29 19.15
C THR A 138 26.75 6.77 17.93
N ALA A 139 27.40 5.96 17.07
CA ALA A 139 26.73 5.33 15.94
C ALA A 139 25.56 4.43 16.39
N ARG A 140 25.77 3.59 17.42
CA ARG A 140 24.74 2.73 18.02
C ARG A 140 23.56 3.54 18.54
N ARG A 141 23.79 4.64 19.25
CA ARG A 141 22.72 5.55 19.71
C ARG A 141 21.90 6.11 18.53
N HIS A 142 22.53 6.44 17.41
CA HIS A 142 21.80 6.89 16.23
C HIS A 142 20.98 5.77 15.56
N TYR A 143 21.50 4.53 15.53
CA TYR A 143 20.78 3.38 14.95
C TYR A 143 19.47 3.09 15.69
N TYR A 144 19.51 3.06 17.03
CA TYR A 144 18.33 2.76 17.84
C TYR A 144 17.46 3.99 18.13
N GLY A 145 18.05 5.19 18.19
CA GLY A 145 17.38 6.41 18.66
C GLY A 145 17.42 6.57 20.19
N ALA A 146 16.89 7.69 20.69
CA ALA A 146 16.83 8.00 22.12
C ALA A 146 15.64 7.32 22.84
N THR A 147 14.63 6.87 22.10
CA THR A 147 13.39 6.30 22.65
C THR A 147 13.51 4.79 22.76
N ALA A 148 13.28 4.26 23.97
CA ALA A 148 13.02 2.84 24.16
C ALA A 148 11.78 2.45 23.33
N PRO A 149 11.76 1.26 22.70
CA PRO A 149 10.57 0.80 22.03
C PRO A 149 9.43 0.71 23.05
N VAL A 150 8.29 1.36 22.78
CA VAL A 150 7.03 0.96 23.40
C VAL A 150 6.85 -0.52 23.05
N PRO A 151 6.68 -1.43 24.03
CA PRO A 151 6.34 -2.80 23.73
C PRO A 151 4.96 -2.77 23.07
N LEU A 152 4.93 -2.84 21.74
CA LEU A 152 3.75 -3.31 21.06
C LEU A 152 3.56 -4.77 21.51
N PRO A 153 2.30 -5.25 21.69
CA PRO A 153 2.06 -6.65 21.95
C PRO A 153 2.86 -7.45 20.93
N ALA A 154 3.62 -8.44 21.38
CA ALA A 154 4.45 -9.27 20.52
C ALA A 154 3.62 -9.66 19.30
N ASP A 155 4.00 -9.15 18.13
CA ASP A 155 3.56 -9.70 16.86
C ASP A 155 4.13 -11.12 16.88
N GLN A 156 3.32 -12.07 17.34
CA GLN A 156 3.55 -13.45 16.98
C GLN A 156 3.62 -13.42 15.45
N PRO A 157 4.71 -13.87 14.82
CA PRO A 157 4.74 -14.02 13.38
C PRO A 157 3.59 -14.96 13.04
N GLY A 158 2.46 -14.38 12.66
CA GLY A 158 1.28 -15.11 12.30
C GLY A 158 1.71 -15.94 11.12
N ARG A 159 1.82 -17.26 11.32
CA ARG A 159 2.04 -18.20 10.22
C ARG A 159 1.18 -17.73 9.06
N PRO A 160 1.70 -17.67 7.81
CA PRO A 160 0.92 -17.26 6.67
C PRO A 160 -0.37 -18.09 6.68
N SER A 161 -1.46 -17.44 7.05
CA SER A 161 -2.71 -18.14 7.27
C SER A 161 -3.22 -18.50 5.88
N SER A 162 -3.01 -19.75 5.49
CA SER A 162 -3.56 -20.33 4.26
C SER A 162 -5.09 -20.23 4.20
N ARG A 163 -5.74 -19.95 5.33
CA ARG A 163 -7.18 -19.75 5.46
C ARG A 163 -7.64 -18.45 4.81
N TRP A 164 -8.61 -18.61 3.92
CA TRP A 164 -9.39 -17.53 3.31
C TRP A 164 -10.18 -16.72 4.35
N LEU A 165 -10.12 -15.39 4.22
CA LEU A 165 -11.07 -14.47 4.86
C LEU A 165 -12.19 -14.14 3.86
N THR A 166 -13.43 -14.47 4.24
CA THR A 166 -14.61 -14.14 3.43
C THR A 166 -15.13 -12.76 3.81
N LEU A 167 -15.16 -11.85 2.84
CA LEU A 167 -15.41 -10.43 3.02
C LEU A 167 -16.46 -9.98 1.99
N PRO A 168 -17.77 -9.95 2.34
CA PRO A 168 -18.85 -9.66 1.40
C PRO A 168 -18.71 -8.33 0.65
N ALA A 169 -18.08 -7.32 1.26
CA ALA A 169 -17.82 -6.03 0.62
C ALA A 169 -17.00 -6.16 -0.68
N LEU A 170 -16.22 -7.22 -0.84
CA LEU A 170 -15.42 -7.48 -2.04
C LEU A 170 -16.26 -7.94 -3.25
N ASP A 171 -17.52 -8.36 -3.06
CA ASP A 171 -18.40 -8.78 -4.16
C ASP A 171 -18.53 -7.68 -5.23
N ARG A 172 -18.51 -6.41 -4.81
CA ARG A 172 -18.74 -5.27 -5.69
C ARG A 172 -17.53 -4.88 -6.55
N LEU A 173 -16.34 -5.45 -6.29
CA LEU A 173 -15.16 -5.16 -7.11
C LEU A 173 -15.31 -5.58 -8.57
N VAL A 174 -16.18 -6.55 -8.87
CA VAL A 174 -16.50 -6.96 -10.24
C VAL A 174 -17.72 -6.26 -10.81
N SER A 175 -18.47 -5.52 -9.98
CA SER A 175 -19.72 -4.90 -10.38
C SER A 175 -19.59 -3.76 -11.35
N TYR A 176 -20.58 -3.71 -12.23
CA TYR A 176 -20.69 -2.73 -13.30
C TYR A 176 -21.83 -1.75 -12.99
N ASP A 177 -21.51 -0.70 -12.21
CA ASP A 177 -22.47 0.33 -11.82
C ASP A 177 -22.52 1.51 -12.82
N SER A 178 -21.56 1.59 -13.76
CA SER A 178 -21.39 2.72 -14.71
C SER A 178 -21.52 4.11 -14.06
N PRO A 179 -20.71 4.42 -13.04
CA PRO A 179 -20.79 5.69 -12.35
C PRO A 179 -20.48 6.84 -13.30
N SER A 180 -21.19 7.95 -13.12
CA SER A 180 -20.95 9.18 -13.87
C SER A 180 -20.35 10.19 -12.90
N PRO A 181 -19.03 10.47 -12.95
CA PRO A 181 -18.41 11.38 -12.01
C PRO A 181 -19.05 12.77 -12.10
N CYS A 182 -19.15 13.42 -10.93
CA CYS A 182 -19.61 14.79 -10.80
C CYS A 182 -18.73 15.71 -11.72
N ALA A 183 -19.30 16.40 -12.71
CA ALA A 183 -18.55 17.22 -13.69
C ALA A 183 -18.13 18.61 -13.18
N ALA A 184 -18.81 19.10 -12.13
CA ALA A 184 -18.49 20.33 -11.42
C ALA A 184 -17.79 20.00 -10.08
N PRO A 185 -17.06 20.95 -9.48
CA PRO A 185 -16.57 20.82 -8.11
C PRO A 185 -17.72 20.42 -7.19
N CYS A 186 -17.53 19.33 -6.46
CA CYS A 186 -18.53 18.82 -5.54
C CYS A 186 -17.84 18.52 -4.20
N THR A 187 -18.58 18.78 -3.12
CA THR A 187 -18.17 18.46 -1.76
C THR A 187 -19.11 17.39 -1.25
N PRO A 188 -18.72 16.10 -1.33
CA PRO A 188 -19.60 15.01 -0.99
C PRO A 188 -20.06 15.07 0.49
N PRO A 189 -21.36 14.97 0.78
CA PRO A 189 -21.85 14.84 2.15
C PRO A 189 -21.46 13.48 2.75
N PRO A 190 -21.55 13.30 4.08
CA PRO A 190 -21.40 11.99 4.71
C PRO A 190 -22.32 10.93 4.06
N ILE A 191 -21.82 9.70 3.94
CA ILE A 191 -22.56 8.59 3.31
C ILE A 191 -23.92 8.34 3.97
N VAL A 192 -24.96 8.31 3.12
CA VAL A 192 -26.30 7.80 3.45
C VAL A 192 -26.57 6.59 2.58
N TRP A 193 -26.71 5.43 3.22
CA TRP A 193 -26.90 4.13 2.55
C TRP A 193 -28.32 3.99 2.01
N ARG A 194 -28.53 4.30 0.72
CA ARG A 194 -29.86 4.32 0.08
C ARG A 194 -30.11 3.08 -0.76
N HIS A 195 -29.10 2.67 -1.53
CA HIS A 195 -29.25 1.62 -2.55
C HIS A 195 -28.57 0.32 -2.17
N ARG A 196 -27.74 0.32 -1.11
CA ARG A 196 -27.04 -0.85 -0.61
C ARG A 196 -26.89 -0.79 0.91
N PRO A 197 -26.80 -1.94 1.59
CA PRO A 197 -26.49 -1.96 3.01
C PRO A 197 -25.06 -1.49 3.28
N PRO A 198 -24.78 -0.91 4.46
CA PRO A 198 -23.41 -0.62 4.88
C PRO A 198 -22.57 -1.91 4.93
N PRO A 199 -21.27 -1.86 4.59
CA PRO A 199 -20.34 -2.95 4.83
C PRO A 199 -20.34 -3.35 6.30
N THR A 200 -20.29 -4.65 6.58
CA THR A 200 -20.14 -5.15 7.94
C THR A 200 -18.80 -4.68 8.50
N PRO A 201 -18.77 -3.96 9.64
CA PRO A 201 -17.53 -3.55 10.28
C PRO A 201 -16.63 -4.75 10.58
N LEU A 202 -15.34 -4.63 10.27
CA LEU A 202 -14.38 -5.67 10.63
C LEU A 202 -14.13 -5.65 12.13
N THR A 203 -14.03 -6.84 12.74
CA THR A 203 -13.48 -6.95 14.09
C THR A 203 -12.02 -6.50 14.08
N LEU A 204 -11.50 -6.09 15.25
CA LEU A 204 -10.09 -5.67 15.38
C LEU A 204 -9.11 -6.72 14.83
N TYR A 205 -9.34 -7.99 15.18
CA TYR A 205 -8.53 -9.11 14.69
C TYR A 205 -8.62 -9.28 13.16
N ALA A 206 -9.82 -9.19 12.58
CA ALA A 206 -9.99 -9.28 11.14
C ALA A 206 -9.30 -8.12 10.41
N ALA A 207 -9.40 -6.90 10.95
CA ALA A 207 -8.73 -5.71 10.42
C ALA A 207 -7.20 -5.85 10.45
N GLN A 208 -6.63 -6.34 11.56
CA GLN A 208 -5.20 -6.63 11.68
C GLN A 208 -4.75 -7.68 10.66
N GLN A 209 -5.51 -8.76 10.50
CA GLN A 209 -5.20 -9.80 9.52
C GLN A 209 -5.28 -9.28 8.08
N VAL A 210 -6.28 -8.47 7.74
CA VAL A 210 -6.38 -7.84 6.42
C VAL A 210 -5.18 -6.92 6.18
N ALA A 211 -4.86 -6.04 7.14
CA ALA A 211 -3.75 -5.11 7.02
C ALA A 211 -2.41 -5.84 6.85
N HIS A 212 -2.12 -6.82 7.70
CA HIS A 212 -0.90 -7.63 7.62
C HIS A 212 -0.76 -8.33 6.26
N ARG A 213 -1.84 -8.96 5.77
CA ARG A 213 -1.82 -9.65 4.48
C ARG A 213 -1.63 -8.68 3.32
N LEU A 214 -2.40 -7.58 3.26
CA LEU A 214 -2.25 -6.57 2.21
C LEU A 214 -0.85 -5.94 2.21
N HIS A 215 -0.27 -5.72 3.39
CA HIS A 215 1.07 -5.18 3.53
C HIS A 215 2.12 -6.06 2.86
N GLY A 216 2.08 -7.37 3.10
CA GLY A 216 3.07 -8.32 2.61
C GLY A 216 2.87 -8.81 1.17
N VAL A 217 1.67 -8.73 0.60
CA VAL A 217 1.40 -9.32 -0.73
C VAL A 217 1.59 -8.38 -1.91
N THR A 218 1.70 -7.07 -1.69
CA THR A 218 1.90 -6.11 -2.78
C THR A 218 2.72 -4.90 -2.37
N ALA A 219 3.64 -4.51 -3.24
CA ALA A 219 4.35 -3.24 -3.15
C ALA A 219 3.58 -2.11 -3.83
N HIS A 220 2.52 -2.39 -4.60
CA HIS A 220 1.80 -1.39 -5.38
C HIS A 220 0.77 -0.66 -4.51
N PRO A 221 0.98 0.64 -4.16
CA PRO A 221 0.14 1.33 -3.18
C PRO A 221 -1.33 1.43 -3.61
N ARG A 222 -1.59 1.76 -4.88
CA ARG A 222 -2.97 1.82 -5.40
C ARG A 222 -3.72 0.49 -5.29
N LEU A 223 -3.09 -0.65 -5.58
CA LEU A 223 -3.77 -1.95 -5.49
C LEU A 223 -4.14 -2.28 -4.04
N ALA A 224 -3.23 -2.08 -3.09
CA ALA A 224 -3.53 -2.29 -1.67
C ALA A 224 -4.66 -1.36 -1.18
N ALA A 225 -4.57 -0.08 -1.53
CA ALA A 225 -5.57 0.92 -1.15
C ALA A 225 -6.94 0.66 -1.79
N THR A 226 -6.99 0.13 -3.01
CA THR A 226 -8.26 -0.21 -3.67
C THR A 226 -8.98 -1.33 -2.94
N VAL A 227 -8.27 -2.38 -2.48
CA VAL A 227 -8.86 -3.45 -1.67
C VAL A 227 -9.35 -2.91 -0.32
N ALA A 228 -8.52 -2.09 0.35
CA ALA A 228 -8.89 -1.48 1.62
C ALA A 228 -10.12 -0.56 1.47
N ALA A 229 -10.15 0.28 0.44
CA ALA A 229 -11.27 1.18 0.13
C ALA A 229 -12.55 0.40 -0.18
N ALA A 230 -12.48 -0.67 -0.97
CA ALA A 230 -13.63 -1.53 -1.25
C ALA A 230 -14.22 -2.14 0.03
N LEU A 231 -13.36 -2.53 0.98
CA LEU A 231 -13.81 -3.11 2.26
C LEU A 231 -14.56 -2.11 3.15
N ILE A 232 -14.16 -0.85 3.17
CA ILE A 232 -14.75 0.17 4.05
C ILE A 232 -15.94 0.90 3.40
N THR A 233 -15.99 0.94 2.06
CA THR A 233 -17.04 1.66 1.32
C THR A 233 -18.08 0.74 0.70
N GLY A 234 -17.76 -0.54 0.48
CA GLY A 234 -18.56 -1.43 -0.37
C GLY A 234 -18.67 -0.92 -1.81
N ALA A 235 -17.80 0.00 -2.24
CA ALA A 235 -17.86 0.57 -3.58
C ALA A 235 -17.37 -0.41 -4.65
N SER A 236 -17.94 -0.31 -5.85
CA SER A 236 -17.40 -1.02 -7.01
C SER A 236 -16.11 -0.39 -7.48
N LEU A 237 -15.35 -1.12 -8.31
CA LEU A 237 -14.10 -0.62 -8.85
C LEU A 237 -14.31 0.64 -9.70
N GLN A 238 -15.45 0.76 -10.39
CA GLN A 238 -15.76 1.97 -11.16
C GLN A 238 -16.05 3.16 -10.24
N GLN A 239 -16.76 2.96 -9.13
CA GLN A 239 -17.02 4.02 -8.16
C GLN A 239 -15.73 4.48 -7.48
N LEU A 240 -14.84 3.53 -7.15
CA LEU A 240 -13.52 3.88 -6.61
C LEU A 240 -12.69 4.70 -7.61
N ALA A 241 -12.80 4.42 -8.92
CA ALA A 241 -12.06 5.16 -9.95
C ALA A 241 -12.42 6.65 -10.04
N THR A 242 -13.50 7.10 -9.38
CA THR A 242 -13.86 8.52 -9.34
C THR A 242 -13.08 9.31 -8.30
N ALA A 243 -12.43 8.64 -7.34
CA ALA A 243 -11.60 9.29 -6.32
C ALA A 243 -10.25 9.77 -6.90
N ARG A 244 -9.81 10.93 -6.39
CA ARG A 244 -8.53 11.59 -6.66
C ARG A 244 -7.72 11.72 -5.35
N PRO A 245 -6.40 11.98 -5.42
CA PRO A 245 -5.55 12.11 -4.24
C PRO A 245 -6.06 13.11 -3.20
N ARG A 246 -6.70 14.20 -3.64
CA ARG A 246 -7.32 15.22 -2.77
C ARG A 246 -8.60 14.78 -2.06
N ASP A 247 -9.23 13.71 -2.54
CA ASP A 247 -10.48 13.20 -1.97
C ASP A 247 -10.25 12.33 -0.74
N TYR A 248 -8.99 12.01 -0.42
CA TYR A 248 -8.61 11.40 0.84
C TYR A 248 -8.05 12.45 1.79
N ASP A 249 -8.76 12.69 2.90
CA ASP A 249 -8.30 13.54 3.99
C ASP A 249 -7.82 12.66 5.15
N ASP A 250 -6.51 12.68 5.38
CA ASP A 250 -5.87 11.90 6.45
C ASP A 250 -6.18 12.46 7.84
N ALA A 251 -6.37 13.77 7.97
CA ALA A 251 -6.65 14.42 9.25
C ALA A 251 -8.11 14.23 9.66
N ALA A 252 -9.03 14.36 8.71
CA ALA A 252 -10.46 14.06 8.93
C ALA A 252 -10.76 12.56 8.91
N ALA A 253 -9.82 11.72 8.46
CA ALA A 253 -10.00 10.29 8.23
C ALA A 253 -11.23 10.00 7.34
N THR A 254 -11.33 10.69 6.21
CA THR A 254 -12.43 10.53 5.25
C THR A 254 -11.94 10.27 3.83
N LEU A 255 -12.76 9.53 3.08
CA LEU A 255 -12.58 9.28 1.65
C LEU A 255 -13.84 9.71 0.90
N ALA A 256 -13.72 10.65 -0.02
CA ALA A 256 -14.81 11.09 -0.87
C ALA A 256 -14.86 10.28 -2.18
N LEU A 257 -16.03 9.79 -2.54
CA LEU A 257 -16.31 9.18 -3.84
C LEU A 257 -17.32 10.04 -4.59
N HIS A 258 -17.10 10.17 -5.90
CA HIS A 258 -17.88 11.05 -6.75
C HIS A 258 -18.73 10.24 -7.73
N ASP A 259 -20.05 10.20 -7.53
CA ASP A 259 -20.97 9.54 -8.45
C ASP A 259 -22.32 10.27 -8.54
N ARG A 260 -22.90 10.36 -9.75
CA ARG A 260 -24.27 10.87 -9.91
C ARG A 260 -25.26 9.76 -9.55
N ALA A 261 -26.13 10.05 -8.58
CA ALA A 261 -27.06 9.09 -7.96
C ALA A 261 -28.14 8.54 -8.92
N ARG A 262 -27.78 7.64 -9.85
CA ARG A 262 -28.73 6.89 -10.67
C ARG A 262 -28.91 5.44 -10.20
N TYR A 263 -27.81 4.79 -9.80
CA TYR A 263 -27.78 3.38 -9.40
C TYR A 263 -26.95 3.12 -8.12
N THR A 264 -26.51 4.19 -7.46
CA THR A 264 -25.59 4.16 -6.33
C THR A 264 -25.99 5.20 -5.29
N ASP A 265 -25.32 5.20 -4.13
CA ASP A 265 -25.59 6.17 -3.05
C ASP A 265 -25.21 7.64 -3.38
N GLY A 266 -24.73 7.90 -4.60
CA GLY A 266 -24.31 9.23 -5.06
C GLY A 266 -22.91 9.67 -4.59
N CYS A 267 -22.57 10.94 -4.84
CA CYS A 267 -21.36 11.61 -4.36
C CYS A 267 -21.43 11.55 -2.81
N ALA A 268 -20.51 10.83 -2.14
CA ALA A 268 -20.52 10.62 -0.68
C ALA A 268 -19.11 10.54 -0.05
N ALA A 269 -18.99 10.98 1.21
CA ALA A 269 -17.80 10.86 2.05
C ALA A 269 -17.93 9.69 3.05
N TYR A 270 -16.92 8.82 3.07
CA TYR A 270 -16.87 7.59 3.86
C TYR A 270 -15.82 7.72 4.97
N PRO A 271 -16.12 7.26 6.20
CA PRO A 271 -15.12 7.23 7.27
C PRO A 271 -14.04 6.18 6.96
N VAL A 272 -12.79 6.54 7.22
CA VAL A 272 -11.61 5.69 7.01
C VAL A 272 -11.10 5.21 8.37
N PRO A 273 -11.22 3.90 8.69
CA PRO A 273 -10.68 3.36 9.92
C PRO A 273 -9.14 3.37 9.92
N PRO A 274 -8.47 3.44 11.08
CA PRO A 274 -7.01 3.57 11.16
C PRO A 274 -6.22 2.50 10.39
N TRP A 275 -6.72 1.25 10.38
CA TRP A 275 -6.06 0.15 9.66
C TRP A 275 -6.03 0.36 8.13
N ALA A 276 -7.00 1.09 7.58
CA ALA A 276 -7.09 1.39 6.15
C ALA A 276 -6.29 2.64 5.78
N GLY A 277 -6.17 3.61 6.69
CA GLY A 277 -5.52 4.91 6.45
C GLY A 277 -4.09 4.79 5.94
N VAL A 278 -3.31 3.82 6.43
CA VAL A 278 -1.95 3.57 5.92
C VAL A 278 -1.91 3.27 4.42
N PHE A 279 -2.88 2.52 3.90
CA PHE A 279 -2.94 2.18 2.48
C PHE A 279 -3.37 3.38 1.65
N LEU A 280 -4.35 4.15 2.12
CA LEU A 280 -4.84 5.35 1.43
C LEU A 280 -3.77 6.45 1.40
N ARG A 281 -3.03 6.68 2.51
CA ARG A 281 -1.85 7.57 2.54
C ARG A 281 -0.81 7.16 1.52
N ALA A 282 -0.46 5.87 1.47
CA ALA A 282 0.51 5.35 0.52
C ALA A 282 0.04 5.58 -0.92
N ALA A 283 -1.23 5.30 -1.24
CA ALA A 283 -1.77 5.53 -2.58
C ALA A 283 -1.81 7.02 -2.97
N ALA A 284 -2.20 7.91 -2.04
CA ALA A 284 -2.23 9.35 -2.28
C ALA A 284 -0.83 9.91 -2.51
N CYS A 285 0.16 9.51 -1.69
CA CYS A 285 1.56 9.89 -1.87
C CYS A 285 2.10 9.37 -3.21
N PHE A 286 1.86 8.09 -3.52
CA PHE A 286 2.28 7.47 -4.77
C PHE A 286 1.69 8.17 -6.00
N ALA A 287 0.40 8.51 -5.97
CA ALA A 287 -0.26 9.20 -7.08
C ALA A 287 0.37 10.58 -7.34
N ARG A 288 0.66 11.36 -6.28
CA ARG A 288 1.35 12.65 -6.40
C ARG A 288 2.75 12.50 -7.00
N LEU A 289 3.49 11.45 -6.62
CA LEU A 289 4.85 11.20 -7.10
C LEU A 289 4.92 10.74 -8.56
N VAL A 290 3.95 9.93 -9.02
CA VAL A 290 3.99 9.31 -10.36
C VAL A 290 3.30 10.16 -11.43
N SER A 291 2.31 10.98 -11.06
CA SER A 291 1.41 11.55 -12.09
C SER A 291 0.89 12.97 -11.81
N GLY A 292 1.30 13.65 -10.74
CA GLY A 292 0.71 14.94 -10.36
C GLY A 292 -0.71 14.79 -9.76
N GLU A 293 -1.31 15.89 -9.31
CA GLU A 293 -2.48 15.87 -8.41
C GLU A 293 -3.81 15.39 -9.04
N ASP A 294 -3.94 15.41 -10.37
CA ASP A 294 -5.22 15.15 -11.07
C ASP A 294 -5.46 13.69 -11.50
N HIS A 295 -4.58 12.76 -11.12
CA HIS A 295 -4.70 11.35 -11.50
C HIS A 295 -5.50 10.52 -10.50
N GLU A 296 -5.84 9.28 -10.85
CA GLU A 296 -6.65 8.40 -10.01
C GLU A 296 -5.92 8.00 -8.72
N LEU A 297 -6.66 8.01 -7.61
CA LEU A 297 -6.17 7.54 -6.31
C LEU A 297 -6.03 6.01 -6.28
N PHE A 298 -6.99 5.31 -6.88
CA PHE A 298 -7.10 3.85 -6.85
C PHE A 298 -6.73 3.20 -8.19
N ALA A 299 -6.78 1.88 -8.24
CA ALA A 299 -6.58 1.12 -9.46
C ALA A 299 -7.71 1.37 -10.46
N THR A 300 -7.36 1.46 -11.74
CA THR A 300 -8.36 1.66 -12.80
C THR A 300 -9.13 0.37 -13.07
N PRO A 301 -10.33 0.47 -13.69
CA PRO A 301 -11.06 -0.71 -14.14
C PRO A 301 -10.25 -1.65 -15.05
N GLY A 302 -9.31 -1.11 -15.85
CA GLY A 302 -8.39 -1.91 -16.67
C GLY A 302 -7.40 -2.76 -15.85
N GLY A 303 -7.13 -2.37 -14.60
CA GLY A 303 -6.28 -3.08 -13.66
C GLY A 303 -6.99 -4.19 -12.86
N ARG A 304 -8.28 -4.46 -13.12
CA ARG A 304 -9.11 -5.40 -12.33
C ARG A 304 -8.45 -6.76 -12.12
N ALA A 305 -7.88 -7.37 -13.16
CA ALA A 305 -7.26 -8.70 -13.04
C ALA A 305 -6.09 -8.72 -12.04
N LEU A 306 -5.30 -7.65 -11.98
CA LEU A 306 -4.19 -7.52 -11.03
C LEU A 306 -4.71 -7.28 -9.61
N LEU A 307 -5.76 -6.48 -9.46
CA LEU A 307 -6.43 -6.25 -8.18
C LEU A 307 -6.98 -7.55 -7.58
N LEU A 308 -7.71 -8.33 -8.37
CA LEU A 308 -8.26 -9.62 -7.92
C LEU A 308 -7.14 -10.59 -7.55
N ARG A 309 -6.06 -10.64 -8.32
CA ARG A 309 -4.88 -11.44 -7.98
C ARG A 309 -4.24 -11.00 -6.66
N VAL A 310 -4.14 -9.70 -6.38
CA VAL A 310 -3.63 -9.20 -5.09
C VAL A 310 -4.52 -9.67 -3.95
N ALA A 311 -5.84 -9.56 -4.07
CA ALA A 311 -6.77 -10.04 -3.05
C ALA A 311 -6.67 -11.58 -2.85
N GLU A 312 -6.54 -12.34 -3.93
CA GLU A 312 -6.36 -13.80 -3.87
C GLU A 312 -5.05 -14.20 -3.20
N THR A 313 -3.93 -13.55 -3.55
CA THR A 313 -2.63 -13.75 -2.88
C THR A 313 -2.71 -13.37 -1.41
N ALA A 314 -3.47 -12.32 -1.07
CA ALA A 314 -3.80 -11.93 0.30
C ALA A 314 -4.79 -12.88 0.99
N ARG A 315 -5.25 -13.96 0.33
CA ARG A 315 -6.27 -14.88 0.85
C ARG A 315 -7.53 -14.15 1.30
N LEU A 316 -7.91 -13.10 0.59
CA LEU A 316 -9.14 -12.32 0.76
C LEU A 316 -10.09 -12.65 -0.38
N ARG A 317 -11.36 -12.94 -0.07
CA ARG A 317 -12.34 -13.28 -1.10
C ARG A 317 -13.74 -12.82 -0.76
N PRO A 318 -14.60 -12.62 -1.77
CA PRO A 318 -16.04 -12.47 -1.59
C PRO A 318 -16.72 -13.72 -1.02
N SER A 319 -18.01 -13.60 -0.75
CA SER A 319 -18.87 -14.75 -0.45
C SER A 319 -18.81 -15.78 -1.58
N GLN A 320 -18.62 -17.05 -1.24
CA GLN A 320 -18.45 -18.12 -2.23
C GLN A 320 -19.71 -18.96 -2.37
N PRO A 321 -19.97 -19.55 -3.55
CA PRO A 321 -21.09 -20.46 -3.72
C PRO A 321 -20.98 -21.69 -2.80
N PRO A 322 -22.12 -22.28 -2.40
CA PRO A 322 -22.16 -23.60 -1.79
C PRO A 322 -21.41 -24.61 -2.66
N VAL A 323 -20.79 -25.62 -2.03
CA VAL A 323 -19.92 -26.60 -2.72
C VAL A 323 -20.62 -27.24 -3.93
N ALA A 324 -21.92 -27.56 -3.79
CA ALA A 324 -22.73 -28.15 -4.87
C ALA A 324 -22.93 -27.26 -6.10
N ARG A 325 -22.68 -25.95 -6.01
CA ARG A 325 -22.86 -24.96 -7.09
C ARG A 325 -21.53 -24.36 -7.59
N ARG A 326 -20.39 -24.83 -7.08
CA ARG A 326 -19.09 -24.32 -7.50
C ARG A 326 -18.77 -24.73 -8.92
N GLN A 327 -18.32 -23.77 -9.72
CA GLN A 327 -17.89 -23.98 -11.09
C GLN A 327 -16.37 -23.86 -11.19
N GLY A 328 -15.70 -24.95 -11.58
CA GLY A 328 -14.26 -25.01 -11.81
C GLY A 328 -13.46 -25.70 -10.71
N PRO A 329 -12.11 -25.59 -10.76
CA PRO A 329 -11.22 -26.33 -9.87
C PRO A 329 -11.42 -25.96 -8.38
N ALA A 330 -11.25 -26.94 -7.51
CA ALA A 330 -11.29 -26.73 -6.06
C ALA A 330 -10.29 -25.63 -5.64
N GLY A 331 -10.80 -24.58 -4.99
CA GLY A 331 -9.98 -23.48 -4.48
C GLY A 331 -9.94 -22.23 -5.34
N ARG A 332 -10.53 -22.24 -6.56
CA ARG A 332 -10.75 -21.02 -7.34
C ARG A 332 -11.74 -20.10 -6.63
N VAL A 333 -11.46 -18.80 -6.64
CA VAL A 333 -12.39 -17.78 -6.13
C VAL A 333 -13.37 -17.40 -7.23
N GLU A 334 -14.66 -17.51 -6.91
CA GLU A 334 -15.74 -17.05 -7.78
C GLU A 334 -16.13 -15.63 -7.35
N TRP A 335 -15.67 -14.63 -8.11
CA TRP A 335 -15.85 -13.21 -7.81
C TRP A 335 -17.22 -12.66 -8.23
N ASP A 336 -17.80 -13.23 -9.28
CA ASP A 336 -19.07 -12.85 -9.90
C ASP A 336 -20.27 -13.65 -9.35
N TRP A 337 -20.08 -14.41 -8.27
CA TRP A 337 -21.10 -15.30 -7.73
C TRP A 337 -22.38 -14.54 -7.35
N ARG A 338 -22.24 -13.41 -6.67
CA ARG A 338 -23.38 -12.57 -6.26
C ARG A 338 -24.16 -12.08 -7.48
N GLU A 339 -23.47 -11.59 -8.51
CA GLU A 339 -24.12 -11.07 -9.72
C GLU A 339 -24.87 -12.17 -10.46
N ARG A 340 -24.28 -13.38 -10.56
CA ARG A 340 -24.98 -14.55 -11.11
C ARG A 340 -26.22 -14.90 -10.29
N GLN A 341 -26.17 -14.80 -8.95
CA GLN A 341 -27.36 -15.02 -8.12
C GLN A 341 -28.44 -13.96 -8.35
N GLU A 342 -28.07 -12.69 -8.46
CA GLU A 342 -29.00 -11.60 -8.74
C GLU A 342 -29.63 -11.77 -10.13
N ALA A 343 -28.84 -12.04 -11.17
CA ALA A 343 -29.31 -12.31 -12.53
C ALA A 343 -30.32 -13.48 -12.59
N ASN A 344 -29.98 -14.61 -11.96
CA ASN A 344 -30.87 -15.78 -11.89
C ASN A 344 -32.21 -15.45 -11.19
N ARG A 345 -32.19 -14.60 -10.15
CA ARG A 345 -33.42 -14.14 -9.48
C ARG A 345 -34.26 -13.25 -10.40
N TYR A 346 -33.63 -12.33 -11.13
CA TYR A 346 -34.31 -11.50 -12.11
C TYR A 346 -34.95 -12.31 -13.22
N GLU A 347 -34.23 -13.28 -13.79
CA GLU A 347 -34.78 -14.20 -14.81
C GLU A 347 -35.96 -15.02 -14.28
N ALA A 348 -35.85 -15.55 -13.05
CA ALA A 348 -36.95 -16.27 -12.42
C ALA A 348 -38.19 -15.38 -12.21
N MET A 349 -38.01 -14.12 -11.79
CA MET A 349 -39.12 -13.16 -11.67
C MET A 349 -39.78 -12.86 -13.03
N LEU A 350 -39.00 -12.70 -14.09
CA LEU A 350 -39.52 -12.47 -15.45
C LEU A 350 -40.28 -13.69 -15.99
N ALA A 351 -39.79 -14.91 -15.70
CA ALA A 351 -40.45 -16.16 -16.08
C ALA A 351 -41.80 -16.38 -15.37
N VAL A 352 -41.94 -15.92 -14.12
CA VAL A 352 -43.22 -15.95 -13.38
C VAL A 352 -44.23 -14.96 -13.98
N ARG A 353 -43.79 -13.73 -14.31
CA ARG A 353 -44.68 -12.72 -14.92
C ARG A 353 -45.22 -13.13 -16.29
N THR A 354 -44.40 -13.76 -17.13
CA THR A 354 -44.84 -14.26 -18.45
C THR A 354 -45.82 -15.43 -18.37
N ARG A 355 -45.80 -16.23 -17.28
CA ARG A 355 -46.81 -17.27 -17.03
C ARG A 355 -48.16 -16.71 -16.56
N HIS A 356 -48.18 -15.55 -15.90
CA HIS A 356 -49.41 -14.91 -15.47
C HIS A 356 -50.07 -14.02 -16.53
N SER A 357 -49.34 -13.56 -17.56
CA SER A 357 -49.95 -12.83 -18.69
C SER A 357 -50.46 -13.72 -19.84
N ARG A 358 -50.34 -15.05 -19.70
CA ARG A 358 -50.78 -16.07 -20.68
C ARG A 358 -51.98 -16.89 -20.21
N ARG A 359 -52.55 -16.53 -19.06
CA ARG A 359 -53.86 -16.96 -18.58
C ARG A 359 -54.79 -15.76 -18.64
#